data_AF-A0AAW0TCM2-F1
#
_entry.id   AF-A0AAW0TCM2-F1
#
_cell.length_a   1.000
_cell.length_b   1.000
_cell.length_c   1.000
_cell.angle_alpha   90.00
_cell.angle_beta   90.00
_cell.angle_gamma   90.00
#
_symmetry.space_group_name_H-M   'P 1'
#
loop_
_entity.id
_entity.type
_entity.pdbx_description
1 polymer ?
#
loop_
_entity_poly.entity_id
_entity_poly.type
_entity_poly.pdbx_seq_one_letter_code
_entity_poly.pdbx_strand_id
1 'polypeptide(L)'
;MIKQSAALSEVERGLLENMLYVVITKTKYDESYNFDQAGEEEAMFDDYRKRLKVVFDNLAALIPEVVLKVTKEYVVTTLNRWQASSYEDVEAAVSLLYNLGEALPASHGNHFSGPTQGGDPASLQVSQVKTSTMQEMMRLLVTSGVSAHTHPAVSLQFFECVARYEKFFACEVQFIPGILTAFLDVRGMRNANPRVRSRTSYLFSRVVRCLKDSHCQLHRAGLVPAGTSAGTGTPTACWGGKRWPADPR
;
A
#
# COMPACT_ATOMS: atom_id res chain seq x y z
N MET A 1 29.46 -13.21 1.16
CA MET A 1 30.21 -11.94 1.23
C MET A 1 29.93 -11.16 -0.04
N ILE A 2 29.00 -10.20 0.00
CA ILE A 2 28.77 -9.30 -1.14
C ILE A 2 29.78 -8.16 -0.98
N LYS A 3 30.72 -8.10 -1.93
CA LYS A 3 31.75 -7.06 -2.00
C LYS A 3 31.09 -5.68 -2.07
N GLN A 4 31.65 -4.73 -1.32
CA GLN A 4 31.39 -3.30 -1.41
C GLN A 4 31.13 -2.88 -2.87
N SER A 5 29.95 -2.31 -3.14
CA SER A 5 29.68 -1.69 -4.43
C SER A 5 30.64 -0.51 -4.60
N ALA A 6 31.40 -0.50 -5.71
CA ALA A 6 32.04 0.73 -6.17
C ALA A 6 30.98 1.84 -6.21
N ALA A 7 31.35 3.05 -5.79
CA ALA A 7 30.44 4.19 -5.89
C ALA A 7 30.01 4.34 -7.36
N LEU A 8 28.69 4.27 -7.62
CA LEU A 8 28.13 4.43 -8.95
C LEU A 8 28.57 5.78 -9.51
N SER A 9 29.09 5.78 -10.74
CA SER A 9 29.39 7.02 -11.45
C SER A 9 28.12 7.82 -11.72
N GLU A 10 28.27 9.12 -11.94
CA GLU A 10 27.14 10.01 -12.27
C GLU A 10 26.44 9.60 -13.57
N VAL A 11 27.22 9.12 -14.55
CA VAL A 11 26.70 8.59 -15.82
C VAL A 11 25.87 7.33 -15.60
N GLU A 12 26.37 6.37 -14.81
CA GLU A 12 25.62 5.16 -14.47
C GLU A 12 24.33 5.49 -13.72
N ARG A 13 24.38 6.45 -12.78
CA ARG A 13 23.19 6.91 -12.05
C ARG A 13 22.16 7.51 -13.00
N GLY A 14 22.57 8.33 -13.97
CA GLY A 14 21.68 8.89 -15.00
C GLY A 14 21.06 7.80 -15.89
N LEU A 15 21.81 6.76 -16.24
CA LEU A 15 21.28 5.62 -17.01
C LEU A 15 20.23 4.83 -16.22
N LEU A 16 20.47 4.60 -14.93
CA LEU A 16 19.51 3.92 -14.04
C LEU A 16 18.24 4.76 -13.85
N GLU A 17 18.36 6.08 -13.75
CA GLU A 17 17.22 6.99 -13.69
C GLU A 17 16.38 6.94 -14.99
N ASN A 18 17.03 6.95 -16.16
CA ASN A 18 16.34 6.76 -17.43
C ASN A 18 15.60 5.41 -17.50
N MET A 19 16.21 4.35 -16.98
CA MET A 19 15.57 3.04 -16.89
C MET A 19 14.32 3.08 -16.00
N LEU A 20 14.36 3.82 -14.89
CA LEU A 20 13.19 4.02 -14.03
C LEU A 20 12.04 4.68 -14.79
N TYR A 21 12.28 5.74 -15.57
CA TYR A 21 11.24 6.37 -16.39
C TYR A 21 10.65 5.41 -17.43
N VAL A 22 11.47 4.53 -18.02
CA VAL A 22 10.99 3.47 -18.92
C VAL A 22 10.10 2.49 -18.16
N VAL A 23 10.49 2.05 -16.95
CA VAL A 23 9.67 1.14 -16.12
C VAL A 23 8.33 1.77 -15.76
N ILE A 24 8.31 3.04 -15.36
CA ILE A 24 7.08 3.79 -15.04
C ILE A 24 6.16 3.82 -16.27
N THR A 25 6.71 4.13 -17.44
CA THR A 25 5.95 4.20 -18.69
C THR A 25 5.38 2.83 -19.07
N LYS A 26 6.19 1.78 -18.96
CA LYS A 26 5.81 0.41 -19.33
C LYS A 26 4.89 -0.29 -18.33
N THR A 27 4.78 0.24 -17.12
CA THR A 27 3.84 -0.28 -16.11
C THR A 27 2.40 0.07 -16.45
N LYS A 28 2.16 1.17 -17.20
CA LYS A 28 0.82 1.59 -17.62
C LYS A 28 0.13 0.50 -18.45
N TYR A 29 -1.19 0.44 -18.37
CA TYR A 29 -1.97 -0.33 -19.33
C TYR A 29 -1.74 0.22 -20.75
N ASP A 30 -1.73 -0.67 -21.72
CA ASP A 30 -1.79 -0.26 -23.12
C ASP A 30 -3.22 0.23 -23.44
N GLU A 31 -3.34 1.26 -24.27
CA GLU A 31 -4.64 1.79 -24.70
C GLU A 31 -5.50 0.71 -25.40
N SER A 32 -4.86 -0.30 -26.00
CA SER A 32 -5.53 -1.41 -26.65
C SER A 32 -5.94 -2.54 -25.69
N TYR A 33 -5.71 -2.42 -24.39
CA TYR A 33 -5.98 -3.50 -23.44
C TYR A 33 -7.49 -3.72 -23.25
N ASN A 34 -7.95 -4.95 -23.52
CA ASN A 34 -9.36 -5.29 -23.48
C ASN A 34 -9.78 -5.93 -22.15
N PHE A 35 -10.39 -5.15 -21.27
CA PHE A 35 -10.89 -5.64 -19.97
C PHE A 35 -12.06 -6.64 -20.07
N ASP A 36 -12.77 -6.69 -21.20
CA ASP A 36 -13.89 -7.62 -21.42
C ASP A 36 -13.43 -9.01 -21.85
N GLN A 37 -12.24 -9.11 -22.46
CA GLN A 37 -11.61 -10.37 -22.90
C GLN A 37 -10.33 -10.68 -22.12
N ALA A 38 -10.30 -10.30 -20.84
CA ALA A 38 -9.13 -10.36 -19.99
C ALA A 38 -8.39 -11.72 -20.03
N GLY A 39 -9.06 -12.85 -19.79
CA GLY A 39 -8.59 -14.21 -20.09
C GLY A 39 -7.06 -14.45 -20.08
N GLU A 40 -6.51 -14.85 -21.23
CA GLU A 40 -5.08 -15.09 -21.40
C GLU A 40 -4.25 -13.79 -21.46
N GLU A 41 -4.81 -12.70 -21.98
CA GLU A 41 -4.12 -11.41 -22.10
C GLU A 41 -3.80 -10.79 -20.72
N GLU A 42 -4.71 -10.90 -19.75
CA GLU A 42 -4.54 -10.51 -18.35
C GLU A 42 -3.41 -11.31 -17.71
N ALA A 43 -3.38 -12.63 -17.91
CA ALA A 43 -2.31 -13.47 -17.37
C ALA A 43 -0.93 -13.11 -17.95
N MET A 44 -0.86 -12.85 -19.26
CA MET A 44 0.37 -12.40 -19.92
C MET A 44 0.81 -11.02 -19.42
N PHE A 45 -0.15 -10.10 -19.23
CA PHE A 45 0.13 -8.77 -18.73
C PHE A 45 0.59 -8.78 -17.27
N ASP A 46 -0.01 -9.64 -16.43
CA ASP A 46 0.42 -9.85 -15.05
C ASP A 46 1.84 -10.42 -14.98
N ASP A 47 2.19 -11.37 -15.85
CA ASP A 47 3.57 -11.89 -15.93
C ASP A 47 4.56 -10.81 -16.39
N TYR A 48 4.16 -10.00 -17.37
CA TYR A 48 4.94 -8.86 -17.83
C TYR A 48 5.19 -7.85 -16.70
N ARG A 49 4.14 -7.46 -15.96
CA ARG A 49 4.25 -6.56 -14.81
C ARG A 49 5.11 -7.14 -13.68
N LYS A 50 5.06 -8.44 -13.44
CA LYS A 50 5.98 -9.10 -12.48
C LYS A 50 7.44 -8.92 -12.89
N ARG A 51 7.76 -9.06 -14.18
CA ARG A 51 9.13 -8.83 -14.69
C ARG A 51 9.55 -7.37 -14.55
N LEU A 52 8.66 -6.42 -14.87
CA LEU A 52 8.91 -4.99 -14.66
C LEU A 52 9.15 -4.67 -13.17
N LYS A 53 8.36 -5.28 -12.28
CA LYS A 53 8.54 -5.12 -10.84
C LYS A 53 9.91 -5.59 -10.39
N VAL A 54 10.43 -6.70 -10.89
CA VAL A 54 11.79 -7.16 -10.57
C VAL A 54 12.83 -6.10 -10.97
N VAL A 55 12.67 -5.46 -12.14
CA VAL A 55 13.55 -4.35 -12.54
C VAL A 55 13.41 -3.16 -11.58
N PHE A 56 12.18 -2.79 -11.21
CA PHE A 56 11.91 -1.73 -10.24
C PHE A 56 12.56 -2.00 -8.87
N ASP A 57 12.43 -3.23 -8.34
CA ASP A 57 13.01 -3.64 -7.06
C ASP A 57 14.55 -3.58 -7.11
N ASN A 58 15.15 -4.00 -8.23
CA ASN A 58 16.60 -3.90 -8.43
C ASN A 58 17.07 -2.44 -8.50
N LEU A 59 16.32 -1.56 -9.17
CA LEU A 59 16.60 -0.13 -9.19
C LEU A 59 16.49 0.47 -7.78
N ALA A 60 15.47 0.08 -7.00
CA ALA A 60 15.30 0.54 -5.62
C ALA A 60 16.45 0.10 -4.71
N ALA A 61 17.06 -1.07 -4.97
CA ALA A 61 18.24 -1.52 -4.24
C ALA A 61 19.52 -0.74 -4.60
N LEU A 62 19.64 -0.26 -5.85
CA LEU A 62 20.83 0.45 -6.34
C LEU A 62 20.77 1.98 -6.12
N ILE A 63 19.61 2.59 -6.37
CA ILE A 63 19.39 4.03 -6.32
C ILE A 63 18.09 4.38 -5.55
N PRO A 64 17.97 3.96 -4.27
CA PRO A 64 16.73 4.06 -3.48
C PRO A 64 16.19 5.49 -3.38
N GLU A 65 17.06 6.49 -3.24
CA GLU A 65 16.70 7.90 -3.12
C GLU A 65 16.06 8.44 -4.42
N VAL A 66 16.62 8.06 -5.57
CA VAL A 66 16.12 8.47 -6.89
C VAL A 66 14.78 7.79 -7.16
N VAL A 67 14.67 6.49 -6.88
CA VAL A 67 13.41 5.74 -7.04
C VAL A 67 12.30 6.33 -6.18
N LEU A 68 12.57 6.61 -4.90
CA LEU A 68 11.61 7.22 -4.00
C LEU A 68 11.18 8.61 -4.50
N LYS A 69 12.13 9.46 -4.90
CA LYS A 69 11.86 10.81 -5.39
C LYS A 69 11.01 10.82 -6.66
N VAL A 70 11.45 10.11 -7.71
CA VAL A 70 10.76 10.08 -9.00
C VAL A 70 9.37 9.45 -8.86
N THR A 71 9.25 8.37 -8.08
CA THR A 71 7.95 7.75 -7.82
C THR A 71 7.03 8.70 -7.05
N LYS A 72 7.53 9.40 -6.03
CA LYS A 72 6.78 10.42 -5.30
C LYS A 72 6.26 11.50 -6.25
N GLU A 73 7.12 12.06 -7.09
CA GLU A 73 6.75 13.13 -8.03
C GLU A 73 5.65 12.66 -8.99
N TYR A 74 5.77 11.44 -9.53
CA TYR A 74 4.76 10.84 -10.41
C TYR A 74 3.42 10.62 -9.69
N VAL A 75 3.45 10.04 -8.48
CA VAL A 75 2.25 9.80 -7.65
C VAL A 75 1.56 11.09 -7.30
N VAL A 76 2.30 12.08 -6.77
CA VAL A 76 1.75 13.36 -6.32
C VAL A 76 1.14 14.14 -7.49
N THR A 77 1.87 14.20 -8.61
CA THR A 77 1.39 14.92 -9.81
C THR A 77 0.12 14.29 -10.35
N THR A 78 0.06 12.96 -10.43
CA THR A 78 -1.08 12.23 -11.00
C THR A 78 -2.28 12.26 -10.08
N LEU A 79 -2.10 12.00 -8.78
CA LEU A 79 -3.21 11.98 -7.83
C LEU A 79 -3.81 13.36 -7.56
N ASN A 80 -3.06 14.46 -7.70
CA ASN A 80 -3.64 15.80 -7.58
C ASN A 80 -4.54 16.20 -8.75
N ARG A 81 -4.38 15.53 -9.91
CA ARG A 81 -5.14 15.83 -11.13
C ARG A 81 -5.89 14.60 -11.65
N TRP A 82 -6.20 13.65 -10.77
CA TRP A 82 -6.67 12.32 -11.18
C TRP A 82 -7.95 12.36 -12.02
N GLN A 83 -8.82 13.36 -11.82
CA GLN A 83 -10.04 13.50 -12.63
C GLN A 83 -9.77 13.89 -14.09
N ALA A 84 -8.62 14.51 -14.36
CA ALA A 84 -8.19 14.94 -15.70
C ALA A 84 -7.15 14.00 -16.32
N SER A 85 -6.60 13.07 -15.54
CA SER A 85 -5.67 12.04 -16.01
C SER A 85 -6.43 10.83 -16.56
N SER A 86 -5.76 10.09 -17.46
CA SER A 86 -6.29 8.83 -17.95
C SER A 86 -6.25 7.77 -16.84
N TYR A 87 -7.08 6.72 -16.95
CA TYR A 87 -7.12 5.69 -15.90
C TYR A 87 -5.81 4.90 -15.84
N GLU A 88 -5.09 4.76 -16.95
CA GLU A 88 -3.79 4.10 -17.07
C GLU A 88 -2.74 4.82 -16.23
N ASP A 89 -2.71 6.15 -16.31
CA ASP A 89 -1.81 6.99 -15.51
C ASP A 89 -2.12 6.87 -14.02
N VAL A 90 -3.40 6.98 -13.66
CA VAL A 90 -3.87 6.92 -12.28
C VAL A 90 -3.62 5.53 -11.68
N GLU A 91 -3.93 4.46 -12.39
CA GLU A 91 -3.67 3.09 -11.94
C GLU A 91 -2.17 2.85 -11.77
N ALA A 92 -1.34 3.26 -12.75
CA ALA A 92 0.10 3.12 -12.66
C ALA A 92 0.68 3.88 -11.45
N ALA A 93 0.17 5.07 -11.13
CA ALA A 93 0.59 5.82 -9.96
C ALA A 93 0.32 5.05 -8.67
N VAL A 94 -0.90 4.51 -8.52
CA VAL A 94 -1.25 3.70 -7.33
C VAL A 94 -0.49 2.37 -7.32
N SER A 95 -0.18 1.79 -8.48
CA SER A 95 0.61 0.56 -8.64
C SER A 95 2.07 0.74 -8.23
N LEU A 96 2.70 1.84 -8.64
CA LEU A 96 4.06 2.19 -8.21
C LEU A 96 4.12 2.45 -6.70
N LEU A 97 3.13 3.17 -6.15
CA LEU A 97 3.02 3.35 -4.70
C LEU A 97 2.88 2.00 -3.98
N TYR A 98 2.08 1.07 -4.51
CA TYR A 98 1.96 -0.28 -3.96
C TYR A 98 3.30 -1.05 -3.98
N ASN A 99 4.06 -0.95 -5.07
CA ASN A 99 5.33 -1.64 -5.25
C ASN A 99 6.43 -1.11 -4.32
N LEU A 100 6.43 0.18 -3.98
CA LEU A 100 7.41 0.78 -3.07
C LEU A 100 7.49 0.09 -1.69
N GLY A 101 6.39 -0.49 -1.22
CA GLY A 101 6.33 -1.17 0.08
C GLY A 101 7.20 -2.42 0.13
N GLU A 102 7.38 -3.07 -1.01
CA GLU A 102 8.29 -4.22 -1.12
C GLU A 102 9.70 -3.79 -1.55
N ALA A 103 9.79 -2.84 -2.48
CA ALA A 103 11.04 -2.37 -3.05
C ALA A 103 11.93 -1.64 -2.02
N LEU A 104 11.33 -0.99 -1.01
CA LEU A 104 12.04 -0.25 0.03
C LEU A 104 11.74 -0.81 1.43
N PRO A 105 12.36 -1.93 1.83
CA PRO A 105 12.05 -2.65 3.07
C PRO A 105 12.00 -1.73 4.28
N ALA A 106 10.95 -1.86 5.10
CA ALA A 106 10.83 -1.14 6.34
C ALA A 106 11.89 -1.63 7.37
N SER A 107 12.50 -0.70 8.10
CA SER A 107 13.57 -1.02 9.07
C SER A 107 13.12 -1.96 10.19
N HIS A 108 11.81 -2.05 10.47
CA HIS A 108 11.18 -2.98 11.44
C HIS A 108 9.82 -3.50 10.97
N GLY A 109 9.65 -3.67 9.65
CA GLY A 109 8.38 -4.12 9.08
C GLY A 109 7.25 -3.10 9.11
N ASN A 110 7.49 -1.84 9.54
CA ASN A 110 6.55 -0.72 9.38
C ASN A 110 7.22 0.46 8.65
N HIS A 111 6.66 0.88 7.52
CA HIS A 111 7.14 2.05 6.74
C HIS A 111 6.78 3.39 7.38
N PHE A 112 5.96 3.37 8.43
CA PHE A 112 5.37 4.56 9.05
C PHE A 112 5.81 4.76 10.52
N SER A 113 6.60 3.83 11.07
CA SER A 113 7.25 4.00 12.38
C SER A 113 8.54 4.80 12.20
N GLY A 114 8.74 5.83 13.03
CA GLY A 114 9.96 6.64 13.01
C GLY A 114 11.24 5.84 13.26
N PRO A 115 12.42 6.44 13.00
CA PRO A 115 13.69 5.77 13.17
C PRO A 115 13.88 5.27 14.62
N THR A 116 14.25 4.00 14.79
CA THR A 116 14.61 3.45 16.09
C THR A 116 15.92 4.07 16.56
N GLN A 117 15.95 4.56 17.80
CA GLN A 117 17.15 5.12 18.40
C GLN A 117 18.28 4.07 18.40
N GLY A 118 19.47 4.44 17.88
CA GLY A 118 20.65 3.57 17.90
C GLY A 118 21.40 3.38 16.57
N GLY A 119 20.97 4.01 15.48
CA GLY A 119 21.71 4.02 14.20
C GLY A 119 22.71 5.17 14.07
N ASP A 120 23.57 5.11 13.05
CA ASP A 120 24.40 6.26 12.67
C ASP A 120 23.50 7.43 12.19
N PRO A 121 23.90 8.70 12.39
CA PRO A 121 23.05 9.86 12.07
C PRO A 121 22.60 9.91 10.61
N ALA A 122 23.43 9.45 9.67
CA ALA A 122 23.13 9.50 8.25
C ALA A 122 22.04 8.47 7.87
N SER A 123 22.14 7.22 8.34
CA SER A 123 21.11 6.20 8.11
C SER A 123 19.78 6.54 8.77
N LEU A 124 19.81 7.17 9.96
CA LEU A 124 18.62 7.67 10.63
C LEU A 124 17.91 8.75 9.79
N GLN A 125 18.67 9.69 9.21
CA GLN A 125 18.13 10.73 8.35
C GLN A 125 17.49 10.16 7.08
N VAL A 126 18.17 9.23 6.39
CA VAL A 126 17.63 8.57 5.19
C VAL A 126 16.34 7.81 5.51
N SER A 127 16.31 7.08 6.64
CA SER A 127 15.12 6.36 7.11
C SER A 127 13.96 7.31 7.44
N GLN A 128 14.25 8.47 8.04
CA GLN A 128 13.24 9.49 8.34
C GLN A 128 12.65 10.11 7.06
N VAL A 129 13.49 10.45 6.08
CA VAL A 129 13.04 10.98 4.77
C VAL A 129 12.14 9.97 4.06
N LYS A 130 12.52 8.68 4.06
CA LYS A 130 11.69 7.60 3.51
C LYS A 130 10.33 7.53 4.21
N THR A 131 10.34 7.48 5.53
CA THR A 131 9.11 7.38 6.35
C THR A 131 8.17 8.55 6.06
N SER A 132 8.69 9.78 6.09
CA SER A 132 7.90 10.99 5.80
C SER A 132 7.33 10.98 4.38
N THR A 133 8.11 10.55 3.40
CA THR A 133 7.68 10.50 1.99
C THR A 133 6.59 9.45 1.77
N MET A 134 6.73 8.27 2.37
CA MET A 134 5.70 7.23 2.34
C MET A 134 4.40 7.68 3.03
N GLN A 135 4.50 8.34 4.18
CA GLN A 135 3.34 8.93 4.86
C GLN A 135 2.63 9.96 3.99
N GLU A 136 3.38 10.87 3.35
CA GLU A 136 2.83 11.89 2.46
C GLU A 136 2.06 11.29 1.28
N MET A 137 2.64 10.31 0.58
CA MET A 137 1.96 9.63 -0.53
C MET A 137 0.71 8.87 -0.09
N MET A 138 0.75 8.20 1.08
CA MET A 138 -0.42 7.52 1.62
C MET A 138 -1.52 8.48 2.06
N ARG A 139 -1.17 9.59 2.73
CA ARG A 139 -2.13 10.66 3.06
C ARG A 139 -2.79 11.19 1.79
N LEU A 140 -2.02 11.45 0.74
CA LEU A 140 -2.55 11.91 -0.54
C LEU A 140 -3.49 10.87 -1.17
N LEU A 141 -3.12 9.59 -1.17
CA LEU A 141 -3.96 8.51 -1.69
C LEU A 141 -5.34 8.50 -1.02
N VAL A 142 -5.38 8.55 0.31
CA VAL A 142 -6.64 8.44 1.07
C VAL A 142 -7.47 9.73 1.06
N THR A 143 -6.86 10.89 0.78
CA THR A 143 -7.55 12.20 0.75
C THR A 143 -7.91 12.71 -0.64
N SER A 144 -7.20 12.26 -1.69
CA SER A 144 -7.40 12.70 -3.09
C SER A 144 -8.80 12.42 -3.64
N GLY A 145 -9.52 11.45 -3.05
CA GLY A 145 -10.82 11.00 -3.55
C GLY A 145 -10.73 9.99 -4.70
N VAL A 146 -9.52 9.55 -5.09
CA VAL A 146 -9.29 8.57 -6.18
C VAL A 146 -10.09 7.27 -6.02
N SER A 147 -10.47 6.91 -4.78
CA SER A 147 -11.40 5.81 -4.49
C SER A 147 -12.74 5.87 -5.25
N ALA A 148 -13.16 7.05 -5.72
CA ALA A 148 -14.39 7.27 -6.46
C ALA A 148 -14.23 7.11 -7.98
N HIS A 149 -13.04 6.73 -8.45
CA HIS A 149 -12.76 6.53 -9.88
C HIS A 149 -13.66 5.42 -10.46
N THR A 150 -14.23 5.66 -11.64
CA THR A 150 -15.21 4.76 -12.27
C THR A 150 -14.58 3.48 -12.83
N HIS A 151 -13.33 3.57 -13.28
CA HIS A 151 -12.61 2.44 -13.87
C HIS A 151 -12.25 1.36 -12.83
N PRO A 152 -12.56 0.06 -13.09
CA PRO A 152 -12.36 -1.02 -12.13
C PRO A 152 -10.89 -1.28 -11.78
N ALA A 153 -9.96 -1.11 -12.73
CA ALA A 153 -8.53 -1.30 -12.47
C ALA A 153 -8.00 -0.32 -11.39
N VAL A 154 -8.39 0.96 -11.49
CA VAL A 154 -8.03 1.98 -10.49
C VAL A 154 -8.66 1.67 -9.13
N SER A 155 -9.96 1.30 -9.13
CA SER A 155 -10.68 0.94 -7.90
C SER A 155 -10.00 -0.23 -7.18
N LEU A 156 -9.72 -1.32 -7.90
CA LEU A 156 -9.04 -2.50 -7.34
C LEU A 156 -7.67 -2.13 -6.79
N GLN A 157 -6.86 -1.41 -7.57
CA GLN A 157 -5.51 -1.05 -7.19
C GLN A 157 -5.48 -0.13 -5.97
N PHE A 158 -6.45 0.78 -5.83
CA PHE A 158 -6.65 1.59 -4.63
C PHE A 158 -6.86 0.73 -3.38
N PHE A 159 -7.81 -0.20 -3.41
CA PHE A 159 -8.10 -1.04 -2.24
C PHE A 159 -6.96 -2.01 -1.91
N GLU A 160 -6.24 -2.51 -2.91
CA GLU A 160 -5.02 -3.31 -2.72
C GLU A 160 -3.93 -2.52 -2.00
N CYS A 161 -3.72 -1.28 -2.42
CA CYS A 161 -2.75 -0.37 -1.82
C CYS A 161 -3.10 -0.04 -0.37
N VAL A 162 -4.36 0.32 -0.10
CA VAL A 162 -4.87 0.54 1.26
C VAL A 162 -4.66 -0.68 2.14
N ALA A 163 -4.95 -1.88 1.62
CA ALA A 163 -4.84 -3.12 2.38
C ALA A 163 -3.40 -3.64 2.52
N ARG A 164 -2.42 -3.08 1.78
CA ARG A 164 -0.97 -3.34 1.92
C ARG A 164 -0.35 -2.50 3.03
N TYR A 165 -0.82 -1.26 3.10
CA TYR A 165 -0.32 -0.26 4.02
C TYR A 165 -1.25 -0.14 5.23
N GLU A 166 -1.83 -1.24 5.71
CA GLU A 166 -2.77 -1.20 6.83
C GLU A 166 -2.15 -0.62 8.11
N LYS A 167 -0.83 -0.79 8.27
CA LYS A 167 -0.04 -0.20 9.37
C LYS A 167 -0.03 1.33 9.38
N PHE A 168 -0.31 1.98 8.24
CA PHE A 168 -0.50 3.43 8.16
C PHE A 168 -1.63 3.89 9.10
N PHE A 169 -2.72 3.12 9.15
CA PHE A 169 -3.90 3.47 9.94
C PHE A 169 -3.69 3.32 11.45
N ALA A 170 -2.65 2.60 11.88
CA ALA A 170 -2.24 2.60 13.29
C ALA A 170 -1.56 3.91 13.70
N CYS A 171 -0.91 4.59 12.75
CA CYS A 171 -0.31 5.92 12.96
C CYS A 171 -1.33 7.04 12.73
N GLU A 172 -2.25 6.88 11.79
CA GLU A 172 -3.19 7.91 11.35
C GLU A 172 -4.64 7.41 11.37
N VAL A 173 -5.12 7.18 12.58
CA VAL A 173 -6.46 6.64 12.87
C VAL A 173 -7.59 7.50 12.31
N GLN A 174 -7.36 8.80 12.06
CA GLN A 174 -8.37 9.72 11.53
C GLN A 174 -8.87 9.33 10.13
N PHE A 175 -8.09 8.56 9.36
CA PHE A 175 -8.48 8.12 8.02
C PHE A 175 -9.27 6.80 8.02
N ILE A 176 -9.33 6.07 9.14
CA ILE A 176 -10.05 4.80 9.25
C ILE A 176 -11.53 4.95 8.84
N PRO A 177 -12.31 5.93 9.36
CA PRO A 177 -13.72 6.04 9.00
C PRO A 177 -13.93 6.22 7.49
N GLY A 178 -13.15 7.09 6.86
CA GLY A 178 -13.27 7.35 5.42
C GLY A 178 -12.97 6.12 4.56
N ILE A 179 -11.96 5.35 4.95
CA ILE A 179 -11.60 4.10 4.25
C ILE A 179 -12.65 3.02 4.48
N LEU A 180 -13.17 2.85 5.70
CA LEU A 180 -14.24 1.91 5.97
C LEU A 180 -15.49 2.27 5.17
N THR A 181 -15.86 3.55 5.09
CA THR A 181 -16.97 3.99 4.23
C THR A 181 -16.73 3.60 2.77
N ALA A 182 -15.52 3.83 2.24
CA ALA A 182 -15.18 3.44 0.87
C ALA A 182 -15.29 1.93 0.61
N PHE A 183 -14.93 1.09 1.59
CA PHE A 183 -15.13 -0.37 1.48
C PHE A 183 -16.61 -0.76 1.51
N LEU A 184 -17.43 -0.10 2.33
CA LEU A 184 -18.83 -0.48 2.57
C LEU A 184 -19.81 0.10 1.53
N ASP A 185 -19.42 1.11 0.77
CA ASP A 185 -20.30 1.81 -0.19
C ASP A 185 -20.16 1.32 -1.65
N VAL A 186 -20.68 2.12 -2.59
CA VAL A 186 -20.69 1.83 -4.04
C VAL A 186 -19.30 1.76 -4.67
N ARG A 187 -18.26 2.25 -3.99
CA ARG A 187 -16.87 2.15 -4.45
C ARG A 187 -16.34 0.73 -4.23
N GLY A 188 -16.67 0.11 -3.10
CA GLY A 188 -16.19 -1.20 -2.68
C GLY A 188 -17.22 -2.34 -2.84
N MET A 189 -17.75 -2.82 -1.72
CA MET A 189 -18.60 -4.02 -1.69
C MET A 189 -19.95 -3.86 -2.38
N ARG A 190 -20.41 -2.62 -2.62
CA ARG A 190 -21.63 -2.34 -3.38
C ARG A 190 -21.35 -1.90 -4.82
N ASN A 191 -20.13 -2.08 -5.31
CA ASN A 191 -19.74 -1.71 -6.67
C ASN A 191 -20.55 -2.47 -7.72
N ALA A 192 -20.81 -1.84 -8.87
CA ALA A 192 -21.53 -2.47 -9.98
C ALA A 192 -20.76 -3.68 -10.57
N ASN A 193 -19.43 -3.62 -10.58
CA ASN A 193 -18.59 -4.67 -11.12
C ASN A 193 -18.43 -5.83 -10.10
N PRO A 194 -18.84 -7.07 -10.44
CA PRO A 194 -18.75 -8.21 -9.54
C PRO A 194 -17.32 -8.56 -9.13
N ARG A 195 -16.32 -8.37 -10.00
CA ARG A 195 -14.90 -8.61 -9.67
C ARG A 195 -14.44 -7.67 -8.55
N VAL A 196 -14.83 -6.39 -8.64
CA VAL A 196 -14.53 -5.39 -7.60
C VAL A 196 -15.20 -5.75 -6.28
N ARG A 197 -16.50 -6.10 -6.27
CA ARG A 197 -17.21 -6.48 -5.04
C ARG A 197 -16.56 -7.65 -4.32
N SER A 198 -16.29 -8.74 -5.04
CA SER A 198 -15.69 -9.95 -4.46
C SER A 198 -14.31 -9.66 -3.88
N ARG A 199 -13.47 -8.92 -4.62
CA ARG A 199 -12.12 -8.60 -4.17
C ARG A 199 -12.10 -7.65 -2.97
N THR A 200 -12.91 -6.60 -3.00
CA THR A 200 -12.99 -5.63 -1.91
C THR A 200 -13.55 -6.24 -0.63
N SER A 201 -14.48 -7.20 -0.73
CA SER A 201 -14.98 -7.97 0.42
C SER A 201 -13.86 -8.76 1.12
N TYR A 202 -13.00 -9.41 0.33
CA TYR A 202 -11.83 -10.11 0.86
C TYR A 202 -10.83 -9.15 1.52
N LEU A 203 -10.48 -8.05 0.83
CA LEU A 203 -9.54 -7.05 1.35
C LEU A 203 -10.07 -6.38 2.63
N PHE A 204 -11.37 -6.10 2.71
CA PHE A 204 -12.01 -5.58 3.91
C PHE A 204 -11.81 -6.53 5.10
N SER A 205 -12.02 -7.83 4.90
CA SER A 205 -11.80 -8.83 5.96
C SER A 205 -10.35 -8.85 6.47
N ARG A 206 -9.38 -8.61 5.56
CA ARG A 206 -7.95 -8.52 5.89
C ARG A 206 -7.66 -7.28 6.72
N VAL A 207 -8.12 -6.10 6.26
CA VAL A 207 -7.91 -4.82 6.95
C VAL A 207 -8.55 -4.82 8.35
N VAL A 208 -9.79 -5.29 8.48
CA VAL A 208 -10.48 -5.36 9.78
C VAL A 208 -9.73 -6.25 10.78
N ARG A 209 -9.17 -7.38 10.33
CA ARG A 209 -8.36 -8.25 11.18
C ARG A 209 -7.12 -7.51 11.69
N CYS A 210 -6.38 -6.87 10.79
CA CYS A 210 -5.16 -6.13 11.16
C CYS A 210 -5.43 -4.93 12.08
N LEU A 211 -6.55 -4.21 11.87
CA LEU A 211 -6.94 -3.10 12.75
C LEU A 211 -7.29 -3.58 14.15
N LYS A 212 -8.00 -4.71 14.29
CA LYS A 212 -8.28 -5.33 15.58
C LYS A 212 -7.00 -5.70 16.31
N ASP A 213 -6.07 -6.36 15.62
CA ASP A 213 -4.79 -6.77 16.21
C ASP A 213 -3.96 -5.55 16.65
N SER A 214 -3.96 -4.47 15.85
CA SER A 214 -3.25 -3.23 16.16
C SER A 214 -3.87 -2.47 17.34
N HIS A 215 -5.19 -2.36 17.41
CA HIS A 215 -5.90 -1.76 18.55
C HIS A 215 -5.69 -2.56 19.85
N CYS A 216 -5.72 -3.90 19.77
CA CYS A 216 -5.41 -4.77 20.91
C CYS A 216 -3.98 -4.57 21.41
N GLN A 217 -3.01 -4.35 20.52
CA GLN A 217 -1.61 -4.06 20.88
C GLN A 217 -1.46 -2.68 21.53
N LEU A 218 -2.14 -1.64 21.02
CA LEU A 218 -2.10 -0.29 21.58
C LEU A 218 -2.76 -0.21 22.97
N HIS A 219 -3.88 -0.90 23.19
CA HIS A 219 -4.51 -1.01 24.50
C HIS A 219 -3.61 -1.76 25.50
N ARG A 220 -2.90 -2.81 25.04
CA ARG A 220 -1.95 -3.58 25.86
C ARG A 220 -0.67 -2.80 26.17
N ALA A 221 -0.29 -1.84 25.31
CA ALA A 221 0.83 -0.93 25.51
C ALA A 221 0.48 0.34 26.32
N GLY A 222 -0.77 0.47 26.78
CA GLY A 222 -1.21 1.60 27.63
C GLY A 222 -1.32 2.96 26.92
N LEU A 223 -1.32 2.97 25.59
CA LEU A 223 -1.31 4.19 24.75
C LEU A 223 -2.72 4.70 24.39
N VAL A 224 -3.77 4.00 24.81
CA VAL A 224 -5.18 4.42 24.68
C VAL A 224 -5.79 4.39 26.08
N PRO A 225 -6.42 5.49 26.56
CA PRO A 225 -7.06 5.48 27.86
C PRO A 225 -8.16 4.42 27.87
N ALA A 226 -8.10 3.53 28.87
CA ALA A 226 -9.19 2.61 29.15
C ALA A 226 -10.46 3.45 29.31
N GLY A 227 -11.42 3.26 28.40
CA GLY A 227 -12.70 3.95 28.47
C GLY A 227 -13.28 3.76 29.86
N THR A 228 -13.51 4.87 30.56
CA THR A 228 -14.07 4.90 31.90
C THR A 228 -15.47 4.30 31.86
N SER A 229 -15.58 2.99 32.04
CA SER A 229 -16.82 2.34 32.41
C SER A 229 -16.75 2.04 33.89
N ALA A 230 -17.32 2.97 34.66
CA ALA A 230 -17.81 2.65 36.00
C ALA A 230 -18.86 1.56 35.84
N GLY A 231 -18.55 0.37 36.35
CA GLY A 231 -19.40 -0.81 36.27
C GLY A 231 -18.77 -1.96 37.03
N THR A 232 -18.92 -1.93 38.35
CA THR A 232 -18.58 -3.01 39.28
C THR A 232 -19.15 -4.36 38.82
N GLY A 233 -18.32 -5.40 38.69
CA GLY A 233 -18.81 -6.78 38.59
C GLY A 233 -17.87 -7.82 37.97
N THR A 234 -16.93 -8.33 38.78
CA THR A 234 -16.27 -9.66 38.72
C THR A 234 -15.47 -10.11 37.48
N PRO A 235 -14.26 -10.69 37.66
CA PRO A 235 -13.44 -11.20 36.56
C PRO A 235 -13.78 -12.66 36.23
N THR A 236 -14.21 -12.93 34.99
CA THR A 236 -14.33 -14.30 34.48
C THR A 236 -13.64 -14.48 33.12
N ALA A 237 -12.56 -15.25 33.20
CA ALA A 237 -12.11 -16.28 32.27
C ALA A 237 -11.70 -15.91 30.84
N CYS A 238 -10.41 -16.11 30.59
CA CYS A 238 -9.79 -16.42 29.30
C CYS A 238 -10.66 -17.36 28.46
N TRP A 239 -11.10 -16.91 27.28
CA TRP A 239 -11.67 -17.81 26.27
C TRP A 239 -10.58 -18.37 25.38
N GLY A 240 -10.04 -19.51 25.82
CA GLY A 240 -9.37 -20.47 24.97
C GLY A 240 -10.38 -21.27 24.12
N GLY A 241 -9.90 -21.70 22.97
CA GLY A 241 -10.56 -22.43 21.89
C GLY A 241 -11.83 -23.23 22.19
N LYS A 242 -12.83 -23.08 21.30
CA LYS A 242 -13.83 -24.12 21.05
C LYS A 242 -14.00 -24.37 19.55
N ARG A 243 -13.44 -25.52 19.18
CA ARG A 243 -13.84 -26.51 18.17
C ARG A 243 -15.31 -26.39 17.72
N TRP A 244 -15.53 -26.35 16.41
CA TRP A 244 -16.84 -26.55 15.80
C TRP A 244 -17.39 -27.96 16.15
N PRO A 245 -18.65 -28.10 16.55
CA PRO A 245 -19.30 -29.40 16.61
C PRO A 245 -19.70 -29.84 15.20
N ALA A 246 -19.33 -31.09 14.88
CA ALA A 246 -19.84 -31.82 13.74
C ALA A 246 -21.34 -32.08 13.92
N ASP A 247 -22.09 -31.90 12.84
CA ASP A 247 -23.52 -32.15 12.74
C ASP A 247 -23.80 -33.65 12.56
N PRO A 248 -24.74 -34.25 13.32
CA PRO A 248 -25.31 -35.53 12.97
C PRO A 248 -26.81 -35.40 12.72
N ARG A 249 -27.20 -35.21 11.45
CA ARG A 249 -28.13 -36.09 10.72
C ARG A 249 -28.43 -35.59 9.32
#